data_AF-A0A0X8FBM2-F1
#
_entry.id   AF-A0A0X8FBM2-F1
#
_cell.length_a   1.000
_cell.length_b   1.000
_cell.length_c   1.000
_cell.angle_alpha   90.00
_cell.angle_beta   90.00
_cell.angle_gamma   90.00
#
_symmetry.space_group_name_H-M   'P 1'
#
loop_
_entity.id
_entity.type
_entity.pdbx_description
1 polymer ?
#
loop_
_entity_poly.entity_id
_entity_poly.type
_entity_poly.pdbx_seq_one_letter_code
_entity_poly.pdbx_strand_id
1 'polypeptide(L)'
;MRKKKIAIVSNLLLLIWFSLDMFGVKVGDKYLVEGALKEDGMFMLISIIVFFVFLFTDKIGKYIQLGWLAGWFILQFLAHEWYTIFGKGLMGSVEGKIAYFEDCIQLISIPGRYVPDLWHIVLHVLIIIAFIATLRVPNENEKINLRRSSENEKR
;
A
#
# COMPACT_ATOMS: atom_id res chain seq x y z
N MET A 1 -6.21 -0.10 22.52
CA MET A 1 -6.96 0.86 21.68
C MET A 1 -6.06 1.69 20.76
N ARG A 2 -4.96 2.29 21.24
CA ARG A 2 -4.03 3.11 20.42
C ARG A 2 -3.51 2.41 19.16
N LYS A 3 -3.08 1.13 19.24
CA LYS A 3 -2.55 0.36 18.10
C LYS A 3 -3.58 0.16 16.97
N LYS A 4 -4.84 -0.20 17.30
CA LYS A 4 -5.94 -0.33 16.30
C LYS A 4 -6.24 1.01 15.63
N LYS A 5 -6.26 2.12 16.37
CA LYS A 5 -6.42 3.46 15.78
C LYS A 5 -5.30 3.82 14.81
N ILE A 6 -4.03 3.55 15.17
CA ILE A 6 -2.89 3.78 14.28
C ILE A 6 -3.01 2.94 13.00
N ALA A 7 -3.38 1.66 13.11
CA ALA A 7 -3.61 0.80 11.96
C ALA A 7 -4.73 1.35 11.05
N ILE A 8 -5.86 1.76 11.63
CA ILE A 8 -6.98 2.36 10.88
C ILE A 8 -6.53 3.61 10.13
N VAL A 9 -5.86 4.55 10.80
CA VAL A 9 -5.37 5.78 10.17
C VAL A 9 -4.36 5.47 9.06
N SER A 10 -3.44 4.54 9.29
CA SER A 10 -2.43 4.17 8.29
C SER A 10 -3.07 3.58 7.03
N ASN A 11 -4.06 2.69 7.19
CA ASN A 11 -4.79 2.12 6.05
C ASN A 11 -5.67 3.17 5.34
N LEU A 12 -6.30 4.09 6.08
CA LEU A 12 -7.05 5.20 5.48
C LEU A 12 -6.15 6.12 4.66
N LEU A 13 -4.97 6.48 5.18
CA LEU A 13 -4.00 7.29 4.44
C LEU A 13 -3.53 6.58 3.17
N LEU A 14 -3.28 5.27 3.25
CA LEU A 14 -2.97 4.45 2.08
C LEU A 14 -4.10 4.47 1.04
N LEU A 15 -5.36 4.26 1.45
CA LEU A 15 -6.52 4.28 0.54
C LEU A 15 -6.74 5.67 -0.08
N ILE A 16 -6.58 6.74 0.69
CA ILE A 16 -6.69 8.12 0.18
C ILE A 16 -5.60 8.37 -0.86
N TRP A 17 -4.34 8.00 -0.56
CA TRP A 17 -3.24 8.15 -1.51
C TRP A 17 -3.47 7.35 -2.79
N PHE A 18 -3.91 6.09 -2.64
CA PHE A 18 -4.23 5.23 -3.78
C PHE A 18 -5.40 5.78 -4.61
N SER A 19 -6.36 6.47 -3.98
CA SER A 19 -7.52 7.03 -4.71
C SER A 19 -7.20 8.16 -5.66
N LEU A 20 -6.03 8.78 -5.54
CA LEU A 20 -5.58 9.81 -6.48
C LEU A 20 -5.43 9.24 -7.90
N ASP A 21 -5.02 7.98 -8.02
CA ASP A 21 -4.87 7.27 -9.29
C ASP A 21 -6.22 7.02 -10.01
N MET A 22 -7.34 7.04 -9.29
CA MET A 22 -8.66 6.88 -9.93
C MET A 22 -9.04 8.05 -10.83
N PHE A 23 -8.41 9.21 -10.63
CA PHE A 23 -8.76 10.44 -11.36
C PHE A 23 -7.54 11.07 -12.05
N GLY A 24 -6.34 10.72 -11.62
CA GLY A 24 -5.09 11.36 -12.03
C GLY A 24 -4.91 12.72 -11.35
N VAL A 25 -3.66 13.04 -11.01
CA VAL A 25 -3.30 14.31 -10.37
C VAL A 25 -2.07 14.88 -11.06
N LYS A 26 -2.15 16.14 -11.48
CA LYS A 26 -1.01 16.90 -12.01
C LYS A 26 -0.45 17.86 -10.98
N VAL A 27 0.86 18.10 -11.06
CA VAL A 27 1.57 19.15 -10.32
C VAL A 27 2.43 19.93 -11.32
N GLY A 28 1.97 21.13 -11.68
CA GLY A 28 2.52 21.87 -12.82
C GLY A 28 2.25 21.12 -14.12
N ASP A 29 3.29 20.93 -14.93
CA ASP A 29 3.19 20.26 -16.23
C ASP A 29 3.33 18.74 -16.17
N LYS A 30 3.68 18.19 -14.99
CA LYS A 30 3.91 16.74 -14.81
C LYS A 30 2.78 16.06 -14.06
N TYR A 31 2.62 14.76 -14.30
CA TYR A 31 1.72 13.92 -13.53
C TYR A 31 2.37 13.49 -12.22
N LEU A 32 1.70 13.74 -11.09
CA LEU A 32 2.01 13.02 -9.85
C LEU A 32 1.60 11.55 -10.04
N VAL A 33 0.42 11.33 -10.60
CA VAL A 33 -0.12 10.03 -10.99
C VAL A 33 -1.08 10.23 -12.17
N GLU A 34 -1.08 9.32 -13.13
CA GLU A 34 -2.09 9.33 -14.20
C GLU A 34 -3.42 8.77 -13.71
N GLY A 35 -4.48 8.93 -14.51
CA GLY A 35 -5.78 8.37 -14.16
C GLY A 35 -5.92 6.95 -14.69
N ALA A 36 -6.07 5.95 -13.82
CA ALA A 36 -6.16 4.53 -14.18
C ALA A 36 -7.43 3.84 -13.63
N LEU A 37 -8.56 4.55 -13.59
CA LEU A 37 -9.82 4.00 -13.05
C LEU A 37 -10.25 2.67 -13.71
N LYS A 38 -10.01 2.49 -15.01
CA LYS A 38 -10.44 1.28 -15.73
C LYS A 38 -9.57 0.08 -15.38
N GLU A 39 -8.31 0.33 -15.13
CA GLU A 39 -7.26 -0.64 -14.84
C GLU A 39 -7.31 -1.02 -13.34
N ASP A 40 -7.34 -0.01 -12.46
CA ASP A 40 -7.12 -0.16 -11.02
C ASP A 40 -8.39 0.00 -10.18
N GLY A 41 -9.52 0.41 -10.78
CA GLY A 41 -10.78 0.63 -10.08
C GLY A 41 -11.31 -0.60 -9.35
N MET A 42 -11.13 -1.80 -9.92
CA MET A 42 -11.49 -3.05 -9.23
C MET A 42 -10.56 -3.31 -8.03
N PHE A 43 -9.27 -3.02 -8.17
CA PHE A 43 -8.31 -3.16 -7.08
C PHE A 43 -8.62 -2.20 -5.92
N MET A 44 -9.03 -0.96 -6.24
CA MET A 44 -9.52 0.01 -5.27
C MET A 44 -10.77 -0.50 -4.55
N LEU A 45 -11.77 -0.99 -5.28
CA LEU A 45 -13.00 -1.51 -4.68
C LEU A 45 -12.72 -2.66 -3.71
N ILE A 46 -11.88 -3.62 -4.12
CA ILE A 46 -11.50 -4.74 -3.24
C ILE A 46 -10.75 -4.21 -2.01
N SER A 47 -9.84 -3.26 -2.17
CA SER A 47 -9.09 -2.66 -1.06
C SER A 47 -10.02 -1.99 -0.03
N ILE A 48 -11.07 -1.30 -0.50
CA ILE A 48 -12.09 -0.70 0.37
C ILE A 48 -12.89 -1.78 1.11
N ILE A 49 -13.32 -2.84 0.42
CA ILE A 49 -14.07 -3.95 1.04
C ILE A 49 -13.23 -4.64 2.12
N VAL A 50 -11.98 -4.98 1.80
CA VAL A 50 -11.04 -5.62 2.75
C VAL A 50 -10.82 -4.72 3.97
N PHE A 51 -10.68 -3.40 3.75
CA PHE A 51 -10.58 -2.44 4.85
C PHE A 51 -11.83 -2.41 5.74
N PHE A 52 -13.04 -2.45 5.17
CA PHE A 52 -14.28 -2.54 5.96
C PHE A 52 -14.37 -3.85 6.74
N VAL A 53 -13.98 -4.98 6.15
CA VAL A 53 -13.89 -6.26 6.86
C VAL A 53 -12.94 -6.14 8.06
N PHE A 54 -11.80 -5.46 7.91
CA PHE A 54 -10.88 -5.17 9.00
C PHE A 54 -11.46 -4.27 10.11
N LEU A 55 -12.32 -3.31 9.74
CA LEU A 55 -12.99 -2.44 10.73
C LEU A 55 -13.97 -3.23 11.61
N PHE A 56 -14.80 -4.05 10.98
CA PHE A 56 -15.96 -4.68 11.62
C PHE A 56 -15.72 -6.08 12.16
N THR A 57 -14.62 -6.74 11.79
CA THR A 57 -14.29 -8.07 12.31
C THR A 57 -13.00 -8.04 13.13
N ASP A 58 -12.95 -8.80 14.22
CA ASP A 58 -11.80 -8.80 15.12
C ASP A 58 -10.60 -9.56 14.53
N LYS A 59 -10.49 -10.86 14.83
CA LYS A 59 -9.29 -11.64 14.48
C LYS A 59 -9.19 -11.88 12.96
N ILE A 60 -10.30 -12.23 12.31
CA ILE A 60 -10.31 -12.64 10.90
C ILE A 60 -9.94 -11.45 10.00
N GLY A 61 -10.57 -10.29 10.18
CA GLY A 61 -10.30 -9.11 9.35
C GLY A 61 -8.87 -8.59 9.44
N LYS A 62 -8.22 -8.72 10.60
CA LYS A 62 -6.78 -8.43 10.73
C LYS A 62 -5.96 -9.26 9.74
N TYR A 63 -6.18 -10.58 9.69
CA TYR A 63 -5.38 -11.45 8.84
C TYR A 63 -5.72 -11.29 7.36
N ILE A 64 -6.99 -11.06 7.01
CA ILE A 64 -7.40 -10.73 5.64
C ILE A 64 -6.71 -9.44 5.18
N GLN A 65 -6.72 -8.38 6.00
CA GLN A 65 -6.02 -7.13 5.68
C GLN A 65 -4.51 -7.32 5.52
N LEU A 66 -3.88 -8.11 6.40
CA LEU A 66 -2.44 -8.40 6.29
C LEU A 66 -2.12 -9.16 5.00
N GLY A 67 -2.93 -10.16 4.65
CA GLY A 67 -2.79 -10.90 3.41
C GLY A 67 -2.94 -10.00 2.19
N TRP A 68 -3.94 -9.11 2.20
CA TRP A 68 -4.15 -8.12 1.14
C TRP A 68 -2.98 -7.17 0.98
N LEU A 69 -2.51 -6.55 2.07
CA LEU A 69 -1.37 -5.63 2.06
C LEU A 69 -0.07 -6.30 1.62
N ALA A 70 0.16 -7.56 2.02
CA ALA A 70 1.32 -8.33 1.56
C ALA A 70 1.22 -8.63 0.05
N GLY A 71 0.06 -9.05 -0.43
CA GLY A 71 -0.18 -9.28 -1.86
C GLY A 71 0.01 -8.00 -2.67
N TRP A 72 -0.55 -6.88 -2.20
CA TRP A 72 -0.38 -5.57 -2.83
C TRP A 72 1.10 -5.16 -2.88
N PHE A 73 1.83 -5.30 -1.78
CA PHE A 73 3.27 -5.00 -1.77
C PHE A 73 4.04 -5.82 -2.81
N ILE A 74 3.75 -7.12 -2.91
CA ILE A 74 4.39 -8.01 -3.89
C ILE A 74 4.05 -7.57 -5.32
N LEU A 75 2.78 -7.34 -5.62
CA LEU A 75 2.35 -6.91 -6.95
C LEU A 75 3.00 -5.59 -7.33
N GLN A 76 3.00 -4.61 -6.42
CA GLN A 76 3.65 -3.32 -6.61
C GLN A 76 5.16 -3.50 -6.88
N PHE A 77 5.85 -4.33 -6.09
CA PHE A 77 7.28 -4.59 -6.26
C PHE A 77 7.61 -5.20 -7.62
N LEU A 78 6.81 -6.18 -8.05
CA LEU A 78 6.94 -6.81 -9.36
C LEU A 78 6.60 -5.84 -10.49
N ALA A 79 5.61 -4.98 -10.27
CA ALA A 79 5.14 -4.00 -11.22
C ALA A 79 6.07 -2.79 -11.32
N HIS A 80 6.97 -2.51 -10.37
CA HIS A 80 7.82 -1.30 -10.37
C HIS A 80 9.31 -1.60 -10.20
N GLU A 81 9.74 -2.02 -9.01
CA GLU A 81 11.15 -2.18 -8.60
C GLU A 81 11.85 -3.31 -9.35
N TRP A 82 11.13 -4.37 -9.72
CA TRP A 82 11.69 -5.48 -10.49
C TRP A 82 12.37 -4.99 -11.78
N TYR A 83 11.72 -4.06 -12.48
CA TYR A 83 12.23 -3.49 -13.72
C TYR A 83 13.51 -2.68 -13.47
N THR A 84 13.58 -1.96 -12.36
CA THR A 84 14.74 -1.15 -11.98
C THR A 84 15.93 -2.00 -11.58
N ILE A 85 15.70 -3.06 -10.80
CA ILE A 85 16.76 -3.93 -10.26
C ILE A 85 17.32 -4.85 -11.33
N PHE A 86 16.44 -5.50 -12.11
CA PHE A 86 16.84 -6.55 -13.05
C PHE A 86 16.95 -6.09 -14.49
N GLY A 87 16.47 -4.88 -14.82
CA GLY A 87 16.48 -4.37 -16.20
C GLY A 87 15.64 -5.21 -17.17
N LYS A 88 14.67 -5.97 -16.66
CA LYS A 88 13.79 -6.84 -17.44
C LYS A 88 12.36 -6.66 -16.95
N GLY A 89 11.42 -6.64 -17.88
CA GLY A 89 10.02 -6.52 -17.53
C GLY A 89 9.37 -7.87 -17.23
N LEU A 90 8.58 -7.91 -16.16
CA LEU A 90 7.81 -9.08 -15.76
C LEU A 90 6.33 -8.98 -16.17
N MET A 91 5.81 -7.76 -16.27
CA MET A 91 4.41 -7.43 -16.57
C MET A 91 4.28 -6.54 -17.83
N GLY A 92 5.22 -6.67 -18.77
CA GLY A 92 5.34 -5.81 -19.96
C GLY A 92 6.80 -5.60 -20.38
N SER A 93 7.04 -4.79 -21.42
CA SER A 93 8.40 -4.42 -21.84
C SER A 93 8.98 -3.27 -20.99
N VAL A 94 10.31 -3.13 -20.96
CA VAL A 94 10.98 -2.04 -20.23
C VAL A 94 10.72 -0.71 -20.96
N GLU A 95 10.82 -0.71 -22.28
CA GLU A 95 10.64 0.49 -23.12
C GLU A 95 9.22 1.02 -23.03
N GLY A 96 8.22 0.14 -23.12
CA GLY A 96 6.81 0.53 -23.02
C GLY A 96 6.49 1.14 -21.65
N LYS A 97 7.14 0.64 -20.60
CA LYS A 97 6.95 1.16 -19.25
C LYS A 97 7.67 2.49 -19.01
N ILE A 98 8.87 2.66 -19.56
CA ILE A 98 9.56 3.96 -19.55
C ILE A 98 8.69 5.00 -20.24
N ALA A 99 8.17 4.69 -21.43
CA ALA A 99 7.31 5.59 -22.18
C ALA A 99 6.02 5.92 -21.42
N TYR A 100 5.36 4.93 -20.80
CA TYR A 100 4.13 5.14 -20.04
C TYR A 100 4.32 6.10 -18.85
N PHE A 101 5.47 6.07 -18.18
CA PHE A 101 5.75 6.90 -17.00
C PHE A 101 6.69 8.09 -17.29
N GLU A 102 6.85 8.50 -18.55
CA GLU A 102 7.81 9.55 -18.93
C GLU A 102 7.40 10.93 -18.43
N ASP A 103 6.08 11.21 -18.42
CA ASP A 103 5.50 12.47 -17.98
C ASP A 103 5.20 12.51 -16.47
N CYS A 104 5.47 11.41 -15.75
CA CYS A 104 5.34 11.36 -14.30
C CYS A 104 6.50 12.07 -13.58
N ILE A 105 6.27 12.47 -12.33
CA ILE A 105 7.30 13.06 -11.47
C ILE A 105 8.30 11.97 -11.05
N GLN A 106 9.39 11.86 -11.79
CA GLN A 106 10.52 11.00 -11.44
C GLN A 106 11.46 11.71 -10.44
N LEU A 107 11.85 10.99 -9.37
CA LEU A 107 12.89 11.49 -8.45
C LEU A 107 14.30 11.36 -9.03
N ILE A 108 14.53 10.30 -9.81
CA ILE A 108 15.80 9.97 -10.45
C ILE A 108 15.48 9.42 -11.83
N SER A 109 16.24 9.83 -12.85
CA SER A 109 16.13 9.30 -14.21
C SER A 109 17.47 8.71 -14.65
N ILE A 110 17.44 7.50 -15.19
CA ILE A 110 18.63 6.77 -15.66
C ILE A 110 18.36 6.33 -17.11
N PRO A 111 19.19 6.74 -18.09
CA PRO A 111 18.98 6.36 -19.49
C PRO A 111 18.87 4.84 -19.68
N GLY A 112 17.83 4.40 -20.40
CA GLY A 112 17.59 2.98 -20.69
C GLY A 112 17.13 2.14 -19.49
N ARG A 113 16.77 2.76 -18.35
CA ARG A 113 16.29 2.06 -17.16
C ARG A 113 15.02 2.69 -16.63
N TYR A 114 14.03 1.85 -16.36
CA TYR A 114 12.84 2.26 -15.63
C TYR A 114 13.17 2.49 -14.14
N VAL A 115 12.78 3.65 -13.61
CA VAL A 115 12.80 3.97 -12.18
C VAL A 115 11.37 4.38 -11.78
N PRO A 116 10.81 3.87 -10.66
CA PRO A 116 9.45 4.22 -10.26
C PRO A 116 9.33 5.73 -10.00
N ASP A 117 8.17 6.29 -10.33
CA ASP A 117 7.88 7.70 -10.06
C ASP A 117 7.64 7.95 -8.56
N LEU A 118 7.53 9.22 -8.20
CA LEU A 118 7.32 9.65 -6.82
C LEU A 118 6.06 9.02 -6.20
N TRP A 119 4.97 8.90 -6.96
CA TRP A 119 3.71 8.40 -6.42
C TRP A 119 3.79 6.91 -6.05
N HIS A 120 4.40 6.09 -6.90
CA HIS A 120 4.59 4.67 -6.62
C HIS A 120 5.55 4.45 -5.44
N ILE A 121 6.60 5.28 -5.31
CA ILE A 121 7.52 5.24 -4.16
C ILE A 121 6.78 5.54 -2.85
N VAL A 122 5.95 6.60 -2.83
CA VAL A 122 5.14 6.93 -1.66
C VAL A 122 4.12 5.82 -1.37
N LEU A 123 3.50 5.24 -2.40
CA LEU A 123 2.56 4.13 -2.25
C LEU A 123 3.23 2.93 -1.56
N HIS A 124 4.45 2.54 -1.96
CA HIS A 124 5.21 1.49 -1.28
C HIS A 124 5.41 1.75 0.21
N VAL A 125 5.84 2.97 0.56
CA VAL A 125 6.06 3.36 1.95
C VAL A 125 4.77 3.27 2.76
N LEU A 126 3.65 3.74 2.20
CA LEU A 126 2.36 3.67 2.86
C LEU A 126 1.86 2.23 3.05
N ILE A 127 2.07 1.33 2.07
CA ILE A 127 1.75 -0.10 2.19
C ILE A 127 2.55 -0.72 3.34
N ILE A 128 3.86 -0.46 3.43
CA ILE A 128 4.71 -0.97 4.51
C ILE A 128 4.23 -0.45 5.87
N ILE A 129 3.96 0.86 5.99
CA ILE A 129 3.47 1.46 7.24
C ILE A 129 2.13 0.82 7.64
N ALA A 130 1.19 0.71 6.71
CA ALA A 130 -0.11 0.10 6.95
C ALA A 130 0.03 -1.38 7.37
N PHE A 131 0.91 -2.14 6.72
CA PHE A 131 1.17 -3.54 7.05
C PHE A 131 1.70 -3.69 8.48
N ILE A 132 2.77 -2.95 8.82
CA ILE A 132 3.38 -3.04 10.14
C ILE A 132 2.40 -2.52 11.22
N ALA A 133 1.65 -1.46 10.95
CA ALA A 133 0.65 -0.95 11.88
C ALA A 133 -0.46 -1.99 12.14
N THR A 134 -0.94 -2.66 11.09
CA THR A 134 -1.94 -3.73 11.17
C THR A 134 -1.41 -4.96 11.91
N LEU A 135 -0.15 -5.34 11.67
CA LEU A 135 0.51 -6.47 12.32
C LEU A 135 0.54 -6.31 13.85
N ARG A 136 0.79 -5.08 14.30
CA ARG A 136 0.86 -4.70 15.73
C ARG A 136 -0.50 -4.64 16.44
N VAL A 137 -1.62 -4.80 15.74
CA VAL A 137 -2.95 -4.85 16.38
C VAL A 137 -3.07 -6.16 17.17
N PRO A 138 -3.30 -6.12 18.50
CA PRO A 138 -3.34 -7.34 19.29
C PRO A 138 -4.62 -8.15 19.02
N ASN A 139 -4.47 -9.47 18.96
CA ASN A 139 -5.60 -10.40 18.89
C ASN A 139 -6.33 -10.49 20.24
N GLU A 140 -7.54 -11.04 20.28
CA GLU A 140 -8.32 -11.18 21.52
C GLU A 140 -7.56 -11.93 22.63
N ASN A 141 -6.92 -13.04 22.29
CA ASN A 141 -6.10 -13.82 23.23
C ASN A 141 -4.94 -12.98 23.80
N GLU A 142 -4.30 -12.15 22.98
CA GLU A 142 -3.24 -11.23 23.42
C GLU A 142 -3.80 -10.11 24.31
N LYS A 143 -5.00 -9.59 24.00
CA LYS A 143 -5.68 -8.60 24.85
C LYS A 143 -5.98 -9.16 26.24
N ILE A 144 -6.42 -10.42 26.32
CA ILE A 144 -6.71 -11.12 27.59
C ILE A 144 -5.42 -11.31 28.40
N ASN A 145 -4.34 -11.79 27.76
CA ASN A 145 -3.05 -12.00 28.43
C ASN A 145 -2.44 -10.68 28.94
N LEU A 146 -2.50 -9.60 28.15
CA LEU A 146 -2.02 -8.27 28.54
C LEU A 146 -2.78 -7.70 29.75
N ARG A 147 -4.10 -7.95 29.83
CA ARG A 147 -4.91 -7.55 30.99
C ARG A 147 -4.49 -8.33 32.23
N ARG A 148 -4.38 -9.66 32.14
CA ARG A 148 -3.96 -10.52 33.26
C ARG A 148 -2.56 -10.17 33.80
N SER A 149 -1.58 -9.91 32.93
CA SER A 149 -0.25 -9.49 33.37
C SER A 149 -0.28 -8.16 34.13
N SER A 150 -1.09 -7.20 33.67
CA SER A 150 -1.20 -5.88 34.32
C SER A 150 -1.94 -5.90 35.66
N GLU A 151 -2.77 -6.92 35.89
CA GLU A 151 -3.47 -7.14 37.17
C GLU A 151 -2.55 -7.80 38.19
N ASN A 152 -1.71 -8.75 37.74
CA ASN A 152 -0.73 -9.43 38.60
C ASN A 152 0.39 -8.50 39.08
N GLU A 153 0.83 -7.54 38.26
CA GLU A 153 1.87 -6.56 38.64
C GLU A 153 1.39 -5.52 39.68
N LYS A 154 0.07 -5.42 39.89
CA LYS A 154 -0.55 -4.51 40.87
C LYS A 154 -0.85 -5.15 42.22
N ARG A 155 -0.61 -6.45 42.38
CA ARG A 155 -0.72 -7.18 43.65
C ARG A 155 0.65 -7.34 44.28
#